data_AF-A0AAV7SIR0-F1
#
_entry.id   AF-A0AAV7SIR0-F1
#
_cell.length_a   1.000
_cell.length_b   1.000
_cell.length_c   1.000
_cell.angle_alpha   90.00
_cell.angle_beta   90.00
_cell.angle_gamma   90.00
#
_symmetry.space_group_name_H-M   'P 1'
#
loop_
_entity.id
_entity.type
_entity.pdbx_description
1 polymer ?
#
loop_
_entity_poly.entity_id
_entity_poly.type
_entity_poly.pdbx_seq_one_letter_code
_entity_poly.pdbx_strand_id
1 'polypeptide(L)'
;MIGVASLSDHAPLRLSLAFPPHAPIAKCWCLNTGLLAYKDTLAEIEVAITQYLLANDTPEVSAATLWEALKAVIRGQFIATSARLNKARQIKWQQLEDQIRTLETTHSVSGSLEMRRQIATLRKQLRTMGGDRAEYALLRTKQKYYTGGDRTGRLLAQQLQAQTAGRRVAELQLPDGTQTCGDEQIVTQFEHFYSDLSAAEGLDAEGPRLAAQAVRAFRFAQAACHTISRGFGGSVTRFGALLMKARGRGTGYALNGWSRWELCFMRAAPSASDHAPSSTIKLMAPCWCRC
;
A
#
# COMPACT_ATOMS: atom_id res chain seq x y z
N MET A 1 -35.76 -3.02 14.93
CA MET A 1 -37.02 -3.65 15.36
C MET A 1 -36.70 -4.50 16.58
N ILE A 2 -37.38 -4.28 17.70
CA ILE A 2 -37.20 -5.08 18.91
C ILE A 2 -37.98 -6.38 18.69
N GLY A 3 -37.30 -7.53 18.74
CA GLY A 3 -37.93 -8.84 18.55
C GLY A 3 -38.69 -9.29 19.80
N VAL A 4 -39.71 -10.13 19.63
CA VAL A 4 -40.43 -10.71 20.77
C VAL A 4 -39.61 -11.86 21.33
N ALA A 5 -39.29 -11.81 22.63
CA ALA A 5 -38.65 -12.89 23.36
C ALA A 5 -39.68 -13.52 24.32
N SER A 6 -39.89 -14.83 24.23
CA SER A 6 -40.83 -15.59 25.08
C SER A 6 -40.15 -16.29 26.26
N LEU A 7 -38.82 -16.29 26.31
CA LEU A 7 -38.01 -17.06 27.27
C LEU A 7 -37.03 -16.20 28.10
N SER A 8 -36.79 -14.95 27.71
CA SER A 8 -35.91 -14.02 28.43
C SER A 8 -36.50 -12.62 28.42
N ASP A 9 -36.29 -11.91 29.53
CA ASP A 9 -36.48 -10.49 29.74
C ASP A 9 -35.62 -9.60 28.82
N HIS A 10 -34.63 -10.16 28.12
CA HIS A 10 -33.87 -9.48 27.08
C HIS A 10 -34.46 -9.75 25.69
N ALA A 11 -35.12 -8.73 25.14
CA ALA A 11 -35.62 -8.75 23.77
C ALA A 11 -34.46 -8.54 22.76
N PRO A 12 -34.30 -9.41 21.74
CA PRO A 12 -33.24 -9.26 20.75
C PRO A 12 -33.46 -8.01 19.90
N LEU A 13 -32.46 -7.12 19.85
CA LEU A 13 -32.50 -5.92 19.03
C LEU A 13 -32.05 -6.24 17.60
N ARG A 14 -32.99 -6.24 16.64
CA ARG A 14 -32.68 -6.44 15.22
C ARG A 14 -32.42 -5.10 14.53
N LEU A 15 -31.17 -4.86 14.16
CA LEU A 15 -30.74 -3.74 13.33
C LEU A 15 -30.68 -4.21 11.87
N SER A 16 -31.33 -3.48 10.96
CA SER A 16 -31.19 -3.70 9.52
C SER A 16 -30.43 -2.52 8.93
N LEU A 17 -29.21 -2.75 8.47
CA LEU A 17 -28.36 -1.73 7.86
C LEU A 17 -28.35 -1.94 6.35
N ALA A 18 -28.87 -0.98 5.61
CA ALA A 18 -28.73 -0.91 4.16
C ALA A 18 -27.53 -0.02 3.83
N PHE A 19 -26.40 -0.63 3.45
CA PHE A 19 -25.27 0.11 2.91
C PHE A 19 -25.48 0.26 1.40
N PRO A 20 -25.37 1.48 0.84
CA PRO A 20 -25.33 1.63 -0.60
C PRO A 20 -24.16 0.78 -1.14
N PRO A 21 -24.31 0.13 -2.31
CA PRO A 21 -23.21 -0.60 -2.93
C PRO A 21 -22.03 0.35 -3.03
N HIS A 22 -20.92 -0.01 -2.38
CA HIS A 22 -19.69 0.77 -2.52
C HIS A 22 -19.43 0.93 -4.00
N ALA A 23 -19.41 2.19 -4.47
CA ALA A 23 -18.90 2.48 -5.79
C ALA A 23 -17.53 1.80 -5.87
N PRO A 24 -17.29 0.93 -6.87
CA PRO A 24 -16.02 0.22 -6.96
C PRO A 24 -14.94 1.29 -7.02
N ILE A 25 -14.15 1.39 -5.94
CA ILE A 25 -12.98 2.26 -5.90
C ILE A 25 -12.22 1.98 -7.18
N ALA A 26 -11.93 3.03 -7.96
CA ALA A 26 -11.23 2.92 -9.23
C ALA A 26 -10.05 1.96 -9.05
N LYS A 27 -10.15 0.77 -9.65
CA LYS A 27 -9.16 -0.27 -9.44
C LYS A 27 -7.92 0.16 -10.20
N CYS A 28 -6.96 0.76 -9.50
CA CYS A 28 -5.62 0.89 -10.03
C CYS A 28 -5.12 -0.52 -10.34
N TRP A 29 -4.83 -0.79 -11.61
CA TRP A 29 -4.25 -2.06 -12.01
C TRP A 29 -2.99 -2.33 -11.20
N CYS A 30 -2.83 -3.58 -10.78
CA CYS A 30 -1.62 -4.07 -10.14
C CYS A 30 -1.14 -5.27 -10.92
N LEU A 31 0.17 -5.33 -11.17
CA LEU A 31 0.80 -6.51 -11.75
C LEU A 31 0.59 -7.73 -10.84
N ASN A 32 0.19 -8.85 -11.43
CA ASN A 32 0.27 -10.14 -10.77
C ASN A 32 1.72 -10.62 -10.82
N THR A 33 2.44 -10.51 -9.70
CA THR A 33 3.85 -10.89 -9.60
C THR A 33 4.11 -12.36 -9.87
N GLY A 34 3.10 -13.24 -9.71
CA GLY A 34 3.21 -14.65 -10.06
C GLY A 34 3.46 -14.89 -11.55
N LEU A 35 3.11 -13.93 -12.42
CA LEU A 35 3.40 -14.04 -13.86
C LEU A 35 4.89 -13.99 -14.17
N LEU A 36 5.68 -13.36 -13.32
CA LEU A 36 7.13 -13.24 -13.48
C LEU A 36 7.84 -14.58 -13.20
N ALA A 37 7.17 -15.56 -12.60
CA ALA A 37 7.72 -16.88 -12.37
C ALA A 37 7.71 -17.77 -13.63
N TYR A 38 6.85 -17.46 -14.61
CA TYR A 38 6.71 -18.26 -15.82
C TYR A 38 7.66 -17.75 -16.91
N LYS A 39 8.59 -18.61 -17.34
CA LYS A 39 9.58 -18.29 -18.37
C LYS A 39 8.95 -17.89 -19.70
N ASP A 40 7.85 -18.54 -20.09
CA ASP A 40 7.15 -18.23 -21.33
C ASP A 40 6.62 -16.79 -21.34
N THR A 41 6.11 -16.31 -20.20
CA THR A 41 5.63 -14.93 -20.07
C THR A 41 6.78 -13.93 -20.16
N LEU A 42 7.95 -14.27 -19.60
CA LEU A 42 9.14 -13.42 -19.72
C LEU A 42 9.62 -13.34 -21.17
N ALA A 43 9.67 -14.47 -21.88
CA ALA A 43 10.05 -14.50 -23.29
C ALA A 43 9.10 -13.68 -24.16
N GLU A 44 7.77 -13.79 -23.95
CA GLU A 44 6.77 -12.96 -24.64
C GLU A 44 7.04 -11.45 -24.43
N ILE A 45 7.44 -11.05 -23.22
CA ILE A 45 7.71 -9.65 -22.88
C ILE A 45 9.04 -9.18 -23.48
N GLU A 46 10.09 -9.99 -23.43
CA GLU A 46 11.39 -9.66 -24.04
C GLU A 46 11.24 -9.40 -25.54
N VAL A 47 10.45 -10.23 -26.23
CA VAL A 47 10.12 -10.03 -27.64
C VAL A 47 9.35 -8.71 -27.83
N ALA A 48 8.34 -8.43 -27.01
CA ALA A 48 7.56 -7.19 -27.11
C ALA A 48 8.42 -5.93 -26.87
N ILE A 49 9.34 -5.97 -25.91
CA ILE A 49 10.28 -4.87 -25.63
C ILE A 49 11.19 -4.66 -26.84
N THR A 50 11.78 -5.73 -27.37
CA THR A 50 12.72 -5.66 -28.49
C THR A 50 12.04 -5.11 -29.74
N GLN A 51 10.84 -5.59 -30.06
CA GLN A 51 10.04 -5.10 -31.18
C GLN A 51 9.67 -3.62 -31.02
N TYR A 52 9.28 -3.22 -29.81
CA TYR A 52 8.94 -1.82 -29.54
C TYR A 52 10.16 -0.90 -29.74
N LEU A 53 11.31 -1.25 -29.17
CA LEU A 53 12.52 -0.44 -29.29
C LEU A 53 12.99 -0.35 -30.74
N LEU A 54 13.00 -1.48 -31.47
CA LEU A 54 13.39 -1.50 -32.88
C LEU A 54 12.53 -0.56 -33.74
N ALA A 55 11.24 -0.43 -33.43
CA ALA A 55 10.31 0.37 -34.22
C ALA A 55 10.23 1.86 -33.81
N ASN A 56 10.60 2.20 -32.56
CA ASN A 56 10.33 3.53 -31.99
C ASN A 56 11.57 4.28 -31.51
N ASP A 57 12.75 3.64 -31.47
CA ASP A 57 14.02 4.30 -31.11
C ASP A 57 14.56 5.12 -32.29
N THR A 58 13.91 6.27 -32.53
CA THR A 58 14.31 7.24 -33.55
C THR A 58 14.86 8.51 -32.89
N PRO A 59 15.78 9.24 -33.54
CA PRO A 59 16.38 10.46 -32.96
C PRO A 59 15.38 11.59 -32.71
N GLU A 60 14.18 11.50 -33.29
CA GLU A 60 13.09 12.46 -33.11
C GLU A 60 12.32 12.26 -31.80
N VAL A 61 12.33 11.03 -31.25
CA VAL A 61 11.57 10.67 -30.06
C VAL A 61 12.42 10.87 -28.81
N SER A 62 11.90 11.66 -27.86
CA SER A 62 12.58 11.83 -26.58
C SER A 62 12.65 10.51 -25.79
N ALA A 63 13.76 10.27 -25.09
CA ALA A 63 13.92 9.08 -24.24
C ALA A 63 12.82 8.96 -23.16
N ALA A 64 12.29 10.08 -22.68
CA ALA A 64 11.17 10.08 -21.74
C ALA A 64 9.88 9.54 -22.38
N THR A 65 9.53 10.02 -23.57
CA THR A 65 8.36 9.54 -24.32
C THR A 65 8.49 8.06 -24.67
N LEU A 66 9.68 7.64 -25.13
CA LEU A 66 9.98 6.26 -25.44
C LEU A 66 9.77 5.34 -24.21
N TRP A 67 10.26 5.78 -23.05
CA TRP A 67 10.08 5.04 -21.80
C TRP A 67 8.61 4.96 -21.38
N GLU A 68 7.89 6.08 -21.35
CA GLU A 68 6.47 6.08 -20.97
C GLU A 68 5.61 5.17 -21.85
N ALA A 69 5.85 5.17 -23.16
CA ALA A 69 5.14 4.33 -24.10
C ALA A 69 5.56 2.84 -23.99
N LEU A 70 6.86 2.53 -23.82
CA LEU A 70 7.32 1.17 -23.55
C LEU A 70 6.63 0.57 -22.31
N LYS A 71 6.55 1.35 -21.23
CA LYS A 71 5.85 0.95 -20.01
C LYS A 71 4.38 0.59 -20.27
N ALA A 72 3.70 1.37 -21.11
CA ALA A 72 2.32 1.08 -21.50
C ALA A 72 2.20 -0.22 -22.29
N VAL A 73 3.14 -0.49 -23.20
CA VAL A 73 3.21 -1.74 -23.99
C VAL A 73 3.41 -2.95 -23.06
N ILE A 74 4.41 -2.91 -22.18
CA ILE A 74 4.68 -3.99 -21.22
C ILE A 74 3.47 -4.26 -20.34
N ARG A 75 2.82 -3.20 -19.85
CA ARG A 75 1.59 -3.32 -19.05
C ARG A 75 0.45 -3.97 -19.86
N GLY A 76 0.28 -3.56 -21.12
CA GLY A 76 -0.69 -4.15 -22.03
C GLY A 76 -0.45 -5.65 -22.20
N GLN A 77 0.81 -6.06 -22.37
CA GLN A 77 1.19 -7.46 -22.48
C GLN A 77 0.82 -8.25 -21.23
N PHE A 78 1.17 -7.75 -20.04
CA PHE A 78 0.79 -8.42 -18.79
C PHE A 78 -0.73 -8.52 -18.59
N ILE A 79 -1.49 -7.50 -18.99
CA ILE A 79 -2.96 -7.54 -18.94
C ILE A 79 -3.50 -8.62 -19.87
N ALA A 80 -3.01 -8.68 -21.11
CA ALA A 80 -3.42 -9.66 -22.11
C ALA A 80 -3.10 -11.09 -21.64
N THR A 81 -1.88 -11.34 -21.17
CA THR A 81 -1.46 -12.65 -20.65
C THR A 81 -2.26 -13.04 -19.41
N SER A 82 -2.51 -12.11 -18.49
CA SER A 82 -3.38 -12.35 -17.32
C SER A 82 -4.79 -12.76 -17.74
N ALA A 83 -5.38 -12.03 -18.70
CA ALA A 83 -6.73 -12.30 -19.18
C ALA A 83 -6.81 -13.68 -19.86
N ARG A 84 -5.82 -14.01 -20.70
CA ARG A 84 -5.69 -15.33 -21.35
C ARG A 84 -5.63 -16.47 -20.34
N LEU A 85 -4.76 -16.36 -19.32
CA LEU A 85 -4.61 -17.39 -18.29
C LEU A 85 -5.85 -17.52 -17.42
N ASN A 86 -6.51 -16.41 -17.07
CA ASN A 86 -7.75 -16.44 -16.32
C ASN A 86 -8.87 -17.12 -17.11
N LYS A 87 -8.98 -16.84 -18.41
CA LYS A 87 -9.94 -17.50 -19.30
C LYS A 87 -9.68 -19.01 -19.38
N ALA A 88 -8.43 -19.42 -19.59
CA ALA A 88 -8.06 -20.84 -19.63
C ALA A 88 -8.37 -21.56 -18.30
N ARG A 89 -8.10 -20.91 -17.17
CA ARG A 89 -8.42 -21.43 -15.83
C ARG A 89 -9.93 -21.59 -15.64
N GLN A 90 -10.71 -20.62 -16.08
CA GLN A 90 -12.17 -20.65 -15.98
C GLN A 90 -12.78 -21.78 -16.82
N ILE A 91 -12.30 -21.96 -18.06
CA ILE A 91 -12.72 -23.06 -18.93
C ILE A 91 -12.40 -24.41 -18.27
N LYS A 92 -11.18 -24.57 -17.75
CA LYS A 92 -10.78 -25.80 -17.04
C LYS A 92 -11.65 -26.05 -15.80
N TRP A 93 -11.98 -25.02 -15.05
CA TRP A 93 -12.87 -25.13 -13.88
C TRP A 93 -14.25 -25.64 -14.27
N GLN A 94 -14.86 -25.05 -15.30
CA GLN A 94 -16.17 -25.45 -15.81
C GLN A 94 -16.16 -26.89 -16.34
N GLN A 95 -15.13 -27.27 -17.10
CA GLN A 95 -14.96 -28.64 -17.58
C GLN A 95 -14.90 -29.66 -16.43
N LEU A 96 -14.17 -29.35 -15.34
CA LEU A 96 -14.11 -30.22 -14.17
C LEU A 96 -15.46 -30.33 -13.46
N GLU A 97 -16.20 -29.22 -13.32
CA GLU A 97 -17.55 -29.23 -12.74
C GLU A 97 -18.53 -30.06 -13.57
N ASP A 98 -18.50 -29.93 -14.89
CA ASP A 98 -19.37 -30.69 -15.80
C ASP A 98 -19.02 -32.18 -15.80
N GLN A 99 -17.74 -32.52 -15.75
CA GLN A 99 -17.27 -33.91 -15.61
C GLN A 99 -17.73 -34.52 -14.27
N ILE A 100 -17.58 -33.79 -13.16
CA ILE A 100 -18.06 -34.23 -11.85
C ILE A 100 -19.56 -34.47 -11.88
N ARG A 101 -20.34 -33.53 -12.44
CA ARG A 101 -21.80 -33.64 -12.54
C ARG A 101 -22.22 -34.88 -13.33
N THR A 102 -21.59 -35.11 -14.48
CA THR A 102 -21.88 -36.25 -15.36
C THR A 102 -21.52 -37.60 -14.70
N LEU A 103 -20.40 -37.64 -13.96
CA LEU A 103 -20.01 -38.83 -13.23
C LEU A 103 -20.93 -39.08 -12.03
N GLU A 104 -21.40 -38.04 -11.34
CA GLU A 104 -22.33 -38.16 -10.21
C GLU A 104 -23.70 -38.70 -10.64
N THR A 105 -24.24 -38.23 -11.76
CA THR A 105 -25.49 -38.77 -12.32
C THR A 105 -25.31 -40.22 -12.73
N THR A 106 -24.22 -40.57 -13.41
CA THR A 106 -23.94 -41.95 -13.81
C THR A 106 -23.69 -42.87 -12.60
N HIS A 107 -23.02 -42.36 -11.55
CA HIS A 107 -22.77 -43.10 -10.32
C HIS A 107 -24.05 -43.36 -9.52
N SER A 108 -25.00 -42.41 -9.51
CA SER A 108 -26.29 -42.61 -8.82
C SER A 108 -27.10 -43.79 -9.38
N VAL A 109 -26.90 -44.13 -10.65
CA VAL A 109 -27.56 -45.27 -11.31
C VAL A 109 -26.72 -46.56 -11.18
N SER A 110 -25.41 -46.48 -11.37
CA SER A 110 -24.53 -47.67 -11.46
C SER A 110 -23.90 -48.13 -10.15
N GLY A 111 -23.75 -47.25 -9.15
CA GLY A 111 -23.11 -47.58 -7.86
C GLY A 111 -21.62 -47.95 -7.92
N SER A 112 -20.95 -47.81 -9.06
CA SER A 112 -19.57 -48.30 -9.26
C SER A 112 -18.52 -47.64 -8.36
N LEU A 113 -17.68 -48.44 -7.69
CA LEU A 113 -16.58 -47.96 -6.84
C LEU A 113 -15.53 -47.17 -7.64
N GLU A 114 -15.27 -47.55 -8.89
CA GLU A 114 -14.26 -46.90 -9.73
C GLU A 114 -14.68 -45.47 -10.10
N MET A 115 -15.96 -45.27 -10.44
CA MET A 115 -16.52 -43.93 -10.68
C MET A 115 -16.41 -43.04 -9.44
N ARG A 116 -16.64 -43.60 -8.25
CA ARG A 116 -16.48 -42.87 -6.98
C ARG A 116 -15.04 -42.39 -6.77
N ARG A 117 -14.04 -43.22 -7.11
CA ARG A 117 -12.61 -42.83 -7.05
C ARG A 117 -12.28 -41.72 -8.04
N GLN A 118 -12.84 -41.78 -9.25
CA GLN A 118 -12.67 -40.74 -10.26
C GLN A 118 -13.27 -39.40 -9.81
N ILE A 119 -14.50 -39.40 -9.29
CA ILE A 119 -15.14 -38.21 -8.71
C ILE A 119 -14.28 -37.61 -7.58
N ALA A 120 -13.78 -38.45 -6.68
CA ALA A 120 -12.91 -38.00 -5.60
C ALA A 120 -11.62 -37.33 -6.12
N THR A 121 -11.05 -37.86 -7.19
CA THR A 121 -9.86 -37.31 -7.85
C THR A 121 -10.14 -35.96 -8.51
N LEU A 122 -11.24 -35.83 -9.26
CA LEU A 122 -11.64 -34.57 -9.88
C LEU A 122 -11.97 -33.49 -8.82
N ARG A 123 -12.69 -33.85 -7.77
CA ARG A 123 -12.96 -32.96 -6.62
C ARG A 123 -11.67 -32.54 -5.91
N LYS A 124 -10.65 -33.40 -5.86
CA LYS A 124 -9.31 -33.02 -5.35
C LYS A 124 -8.67 -31.97 -6.26
N GLN A 125 -8.69 -32.15 -7.57
CA GLN A 125 -8.16 -31.16 -8.53
C GLN A 125 -8.88 -29.81 -8.42
N LEU A 126 -10.21 -29.81 -8.31
CA LEU A 126 -11.01 -28.60 -8.11
C LEU A 126 -10.62 -27.87 -6.81
N ARG A 127 -10.47 -28.63 -5.71
CA ARG A 127 -10.01 -28.09 -4.42
C ARG A 127 -8.62 -27.47 -4.50
N THR A 128 -7.67 -28.11 -5.21
CA THR A 128 -6.34 -27.54 -5.44
C THR A 128 -6.43 -26.21 -6.19
N MET A 129 -7.19 -26.14 -7.29
CA MET A 129 -7.39 -24.88 -8.04
C MET A 129 -8.06 -23.78 -7.19
N GLY A 130 -8.99 -24.17 -6.30
CA GLY A 130 -9.62 -23.26 -5.35
C GLY A 130 -8.66 -22.77 -4.27
N GLY A 131 -7.76 -23.66 -3.81
CA GLY A 131 -6.67 -23.34 -2.89
C GLY A 131 -5.74 -22.27 -3.44
N ASP A 132 -5.27 -22.43 -4.69
CA ASP A 132 -4.40 -21.44 -5.36
C ASP A 132 -5.05 -20.06 -5.43
N ARG A 133 -6.38 -20.01 -5.66
CA ARG A 133 -7.14 -18.75 -5.67
C ARG A 133 -7.23 -18.12 -4.30
N ALA A 134 -7.43 -18.93 -3.25
CA ALA A 134 -7.45 -18.47 -1.87
C ALA A 134 -6.08 -17.95 -1.44
N GLU A 135 -5.00 -18.65 -1.78
CA GLU A 135 -3.63 -18.22 -1.51
C GLU A 135 -3.32 -16.89 -2.19
N TYR A 136 -3.68 -16.72 -3.47
CA TYR A 136 -3.53 -15.46 -4.17
C TYR A 136 -4.32 -14.32 -3.51
N ALA A 137 -5.55 -14.58 -3.06
CA ALA A 137 -6.36 -13.59 -2.34
C ALA A 137 -5.74 -13.20 -0.99
N LEU A 138 -5.15 -14.16 -0.26
CA LEU A 138 -4.41 -13.91 0.97
C LEU A 138 -3.16 -13.06 0.71
N LEU A 139 -2.37 -13.41 -0.32
CA LEU A 139 -1.20 -12.64 -0.71
C LEU A 139 -1.56 -11.18 -1.04
N ARG A 140 -2.65 -10.96 -1.78
CA ARG A 140 -3.14 -9.61 -2.12
C ARG A 140 -3.61 -8.85 -0.87
N THR A 141 -4.22 -9.53 0.08
CA THR A 141 -4.65 -8.92 1.35
C THR A 141 -3.44 -8.55 2.20
N LYS A 142 -2.45 -9.45 2.34
CA LYS A 142 -1.18 -9.16 3.01
C LYS A 142 -0.47 -7.98 2.36
N GLN A 143 -0.38 -7.95 1.03
CA GLN A 143 0.24 -6.84 0.30
C GLN A 143 -0.47 -5.51 0.60
N LYS A 144 -1.80 -5.47 0.61
CA LYS A 144 -2.55 -4.27 1.00
C LYS A 144 -2.20 -3.83 2.41
N TYR A 145 -2.16 -4.78 3.36
CA TYR A 145 -1.79 -4.51 4.74
C TYR A 145 -0.37 -3.94 4.86
N TYR A 146 0.62 -4.57 4.25
CA TYR A 146 2.00 -4.08 4.25
C TYR A 146 2.13 -2.68 3.65
N THR A 147 1.47 -2.43 2.51
CA THR A 147 1.55 -1.11 1.86
C THR A 147 0.72 -0.02 2.52
N GLY A 148 -0.10 -0.37 3.51
CA GLY A 148 -0.92 0.55 4.29
C GLY A 148 -0.56 0.55 5.78
N GLY A 149 0.44 -0.21 6.21
CA GLY A 149 0.77 -0.42 7.62
C GLY A 149 1.57 0.73 8.24
N ASP A 150 2.36 1.43 7.43
CA ASP A 150 3.06 2.68 7.83
C ASP A 150 2.11 3.88 7.87
N ARG A 151 0.96 3.80 7.19
CA ARG A 151 -0.10 4.79 7.25
C ARG A 151 -1.02 4.44 8.40
N THR A 152 -1.08 5.30 9.42
CA THR A 152 -2.19 5.26 10.37
C THR A 152 -3.48 5.26 9.57
N GLY A 153 -4.28 4.20 9.68
CA GLY A 153 -5.57 4.13 9.00
C GLY A 153 -6.37 5.41 9.28
N ARG A 154 -7.23 5.83 8.35
CA ARG A 154 -7.99 7.10 8.46
C ARG A 154 -8.61 7.27 9.86
N LEU A 155 -9.14 6.19 10.43
CA LEU A 155 -9.72 6.17 11.77
C LEU A 155 -8.69 6.47 12.87
N LEU A 156 -7.52 5.83 12.84
CA LEU A 156 -6.46 6.07 13.83
C LEU A 156 -5.90 7.49 13.70
N ALA A 157 -5.74 7.99 12.47
CA ALA A 157 -5.34 9.37 12.23
C ALA A 157 -6.37 10.36 12.80
N GLN A 158 -7.67 10.11 12.57
CA GLN A 158 -8.76 10.91 13.13
C GLN A 158 -8.81 10.84 14.65
N GLN A 159 -8.61 9.66 15.24
CA GLN A 159 -8.57 9.47 16.68
C GLN A 159 -7.38 10.20 17.31
N LEU A 160 -6.19 10.10 16.73
CA LEU A 160 -5.00 10.85 17.15
C LEU A 160 -5.25 12.35 17.04
N GLN A 161 -5.83 12.81 15.94
CA GLN A 161 -6.17 14.22 15.74
C GLN A 161 -7.15 14.72 16.80
N ALA A 162 -8.20 13.96 17.10
CA ALA A 162 -9.17 14.29 18.14
C ALA A 162 -8.53 14.33 19.53
N GLN A 163 -7.65 13.37 19.85
CA GLN A 163 -6.90 13.37 21.11
C GLN A 163 -5.95 14.57 21.21
N THR A 164 -5.23 14.91 20.13
CA THR A 164 -4.34 16.08 20.13
C THR A 164 -5.11 17.39 20.21
N ALA A 165 -6.28 17.49 19.56
CA ALA A 165 -7.14 18.66 19.63
C ALA A 165 -7.70 18.88 21.04
N GLY A 166 -8.16 17.80 21.70
CA GLY A 166 -8.64 17.89 23.09
C GLY A 166 -7.56 18.20 24.12
N ARG A 167 -6.28 17.95 23.80
CA ARG A 167 -5.12 18.29 24.66
C ARG A 167 -4.50 19.64 24.32
N ARG A 168 -4.96 20.32 23.25
CA ARG A 168 -4.41 21.61 22.83
C ARG A 168 -4.98 22.72 23.70
N VAL A 169 -4.10 23.53 24.29
CA VAL A 169 -4.49 24.80 24.93
C VAL A 169 -4.77 25.80 23.82
N ALA A 170 -6.05 26.18 23.66
CA ALA A 170 -6.50 27.06 22.58
C ALA A 170 -6.45 28.55 22.97
N GLU A 171 -6.56 28.84 24.26
CA GLU A 171 -6.65 30.19 24.78
C GLU A 171 -6.06 30.24 26.19
N LEU A 172 -5.37 31.34 26.49
CA LEU A 172 -4.85 31.64 27.83
C LEU A 172 -5.35 33.01 28.27
N GLN A 173 -5.69 33.12 29.55
CA GLN A 173 -5.99 34.39 30.20
C GLN A 173 -4.70 34.96 30.79
N LEU A 174 -4.38 36.20 30.42
CA LEU A 174 -3.22 36.92 30.93
C LEU A 174 -3.51 37.53 32.32
N PRO A 175 -2.46 37.90 33.08
CA PRO A 175 -2.60 38.58 34.37
C PRO A 175 -3.44 39.87 34.28
N ASP A 176 -3.44 40.54 33.12
CA ASP A 176 -4.18 41.78 32.85
C ASP A 176 -5.69 41.53 32.54
N GLY A 177 -6.15 40.27 32.60
CA GLY A 177 -7.53 39.88 32.36
C GLY A 177 -7.91 39.71 30.87
N THR A 178 -7.01 40.03 29.94
CA THR A 178 -7.18 39.83 28.51
C THR A 178 -6.93 38.39 28.09
N GLN A 179 -7.65 37.92 27.06
CA GLN A 179 -7.48 36.57 26.50
C GLN A 179 -6.57 36.60 25.27
N THR A 180 -5.67 35.62 25.17
CA THR A 180 -4.80 35.43 23.99
C THR A 180 -5.06 34.10 23.33
N CYS A 181 -5.26 34.15 22.00
CA CYS A 181 -5.51 32.98 21.15
C CYS A 181 -4.34 32.67 20.20
N GLY A 182 -3.27 33.47 20.23
CA GLY A 182 -2.11 33.33 19.35
C GLY A 182 -1.13 32.29 19.89
N ASP A 183 -0.79 31.28 19.08
CA ASP A 183 0.11 30.20 19.52
C ASP A 183 1.50 30.72 19.96
N GLU A 184 2.04 31.76 19.32
CA GLU A 184 3.31 32.39 19.72
C GLU A 184 3.18 33.10 21.07
N GLN A 185 2.06 33.79 21.30
CA GLN A 185 1.80 34.48 22.57
C GLN A 185 1.63 33.48 23.71
N ILE A 186 0.93 32.36 23.45
CA ILE A 186 0.76 31.26 24.41
C ILE A 186 2.13 30.69 24.81
N VAL A 187 3.02 30.46 23.84
CA VAL A 187 4.39 29.98 24.11
C VAL A 187 5.16 30.95 24.99
N THR A 188 5.16 32.24 24.65
CA THR A 188 5.89 33.27 25.41
C THR A 188 5.36 33.39 26.85
N GLN A 189 4.05 33.28 27.05
CA GLN A 189 3.46 33.30 28.39
C GLN A 189 3.86 32.07 29.22
N PHE A 190 3.90 30.88 28.61
CA PHE A 190 4.44 29.70 29.28
C PHE A 190 5.93 29.86 29.62
N GLU A 191 6.74 30.46 28.74
CA GLU A 191 8.15 30.75 29.00
C GLU A 191 8.34 31.65 30.22
N HIS A 192 7.59 32.75 30.30
CA HIS A 192 7.62 33.65 31.45
C HIS A 192 7.19 32.94 32.75
N PHE A 193 6.06 32.25 32.73
CA PHE A 193 5.53 31.56 33.91
C PHE A 193 6.53 30.56 34.52
N TYR A 194 7.16 29.71 33.70
CA TYR A 194 8.12 28.73 34.20
C TYR A 194 9.45 29.35 34.62
N SER A 195 9.85 30.45 33.98
CA SER A 195 11.05 31.21 34.40
C SER A 195 10.83 31.81 35.79
N ASP A 196 9.68 32.45 36.01
CA ASP A 196 9.31 33.05 37.30
C ASP A 196 9.17 31.99 38.40
N LEU A 197 8.53 30.86 38.10
CA LEU A 197 8.41 29.73 39.03
C LEU A 197 9.77 29.18 39.45
N SER A 198 10.69 29.03 38.50
CA SER A 198 12.03 28.52 38.78
C SER A 198 12.89 29.49 39.61
N ALA A 199 12.72 30.79 39.39
CA ALA A 199 13.38 31.84 40.18
C ALA A 199 12.83 31.88 41.61
N ALA A 200 11.54 31.59 41.81
CA ALA A 200 10.93 31.52 43.13
C ALA A 200 11.37 30.28 43.94
N GLU A 201 11.67 29.16 43.28
CA GLU A 201 12.10 27.90 43.92
C GLU A 201 13.62 27.76 44.11
N GLY A 202 14.43 28.74 43.64
CA GLY A 202 15.89 28.73 43.80
C GLY A 202 16.61 27.66 42.97
N LEU A 203 16.00 27.23 41.85
CA LEU A 203 16.53 26.21 40.93
C LEU A 203 17.15 26.87 39.69
N ASP A 204 18.14 27.73 39.92
CA ASP A 204 18.70 28.69 38.96
C ASP A 204 19.30 28.05 37.69
N ALA A 205 19.64 26.75 37.74
CA ALA A 205 20.26 26.01 36.63
C ALA A 205 19.30 25.08 35.85
N GLU A 206 18.20 24.63 36.45
CA GLU A 206 17.26 23.66 35.83
C GLU A 206 16.00 24.35 35.26
N GLY A 207 15.63 25.53 35.78
CA GLY A 207 14.48 26.31 35.32
C GLY A 207 14.48 26.66 33.82
N PRO A 208 15.55 27.27 33.29
CA PRO A 208 15.63 27.62 31.87
C PRO A 208 15.57 26.39 30.95
N ARG A 209 16.06 25.24 31.44
CA ARG A 209 16.08 23.97 30.72
C ARG A 209 14.68 23.34 30.65
N LEU A 210 13.92 23.37 31.74
CA LEU A 210 12.53 22.91 31.80
C LEU A 210 11.60 23.80 30.96
N ALA A 211 11.77 25.13 31.03
CA ALA A 211 11.04 26.06 30.18
C ALA A 211 11.32 25.79 28.68
N ALA A 212 12.59 25.65 28.29
CA ALA A 212 12.96 25.30 26.92
C ALA A 212 12.40 23.93 26.48
N GLN A 213 12.32 22.95 27.39
CA GLN A 213 11.72 21.64 27.10
C GLN A 213 10.21 21.71 26.94
N ALA A 214 9.50 22.49 27.76
CA ALA A 214 8.06 22.72 27.66
C ALA A 214 7.69 23.44 26.37
N VAL A 215 8.44 24.48 26.01
CA VAL A 215 8.30 25.21 24.73
C VAL A 215 8.54 24.29 23.55
N ARG A 216 9.59 23.46 23.61
CA ARG A 216 9.90 22.50 22.56
C ARG A 216 8.79 21.46 22.42
N ALA A 217 8.21 20.99 23.53
CA ALA A 217 7.08 20.08 23.53
C ALA A 217 5.81 20.73 22.93
N PHE A 218 5.51 21.98 23.29
CA PHE A 218 4.38 22.73 22.74
C PHE A 218 4.53 22.99 21.24
N ARG A 219 5.70 23.51 20.80
CA ARG A 219 6.00 23.74 19.37
C ARG A 219 5.97 22.43 18.57
N PHE A 220 6.44 21.32 19.15
CA PHE A 220 6.37 20.00 18.51
C PHE A 220 4.92 19.51 18.36
N ALA A 221 4.07 19.67 19.39
CA ALA A 221 2.66 19.32 19.34
C ALA A 221 1.89 20.15 18.30
N GLN A 222 2.20 21.45 18.19
CA GLN A 222 1.61 22.36 17.21
C GLN A 222 2.04 22.03 15.77
N ALA A 223 3.33 21.75 15.55
CA ALA A 223 3.85 21.34 14.25
C ALA A 223 3.27 19.99 13.79
N ALA A 224 3.10 19.03 14.71
CA ALA A 224 2.43 17.76 14.42
C ALA A 224 0.98 17.96 13.98
N CYS A 225 0.23 18.85 14.65
CA CYS A 225 -1.18 19.15 14.34
C CYS A 225 -1.34 19.84 12.96
N HIS A 226 -0.46 20.79 12.60
CA HIS A 226 -0.48 21.44 11.29
C HIS A 226 -0.11 20.48 10.13
N THR A 227 0.81 19.55 10.38
CA THR A 227 1.22 18.53 9.39
C THR A 227 0.12 17.47 9.17
N ILE A 228 -0.73 17.24 10.18
CA ILE A 228 -1.90 16.34 10.08
C ILE A 228 -3.09 17.05 9.40
N SER A 229 -3.30 18.35 9.65
CA SER A 229 -4.36 19.16 9.03
C SER A 229 -4.13 19.40 7.53
N ARG A 230 -2.88 19.63 7.12
CA ARG A 230 -2.47 19.55 5.71
C ARG A 230 -2.17 18.08 5.39
N GLY A 231 -3.22 17.27 5.26
CA GLY A 231 -3.14 15.81 5.14
C GLY A 231 -1.91 15.34 4.38
N PHE A 232 -1.17 14.37 4.95
CA PHE A 232 0.07 13.77 4.45
C PHE A 232 0.13 13.69 2.91
N GLY A 233 0.56 14.80 2.31
CA GLY A 233 0.59 15.03 0.87
C GLY A 233 1.86 15.74 0.43
N GLY A 234 2.80 15.98 1.33
CA GLY A 234 4.06 16.62 0.97
C GLY A 234 5.01 16.79 2.15
N SER A 235 5.80 15.75 2.45
CA SER A 235 7.16 15.93 2.99
C SER A 235 7.92 14.59 2.99
N VAL A 236 8.25 14.09 1.80
CA VAL A 236 9.33 13.09 1.61
C VAL A 236 10.56 13.76 0.95
N THR A 237 10.46 15.05 0.64
CA THR A 237 11.45 15.79 -0.16
C THR A 237 12.76 16.07 0.56
N ARG A 238 12.81 16.10 1.90
CA ARG A 238 14.04 16.49 2.62
C ARG A 238 15.00 15.34 2.92
N PHE A 239 14.52 14.11 3.07
CA PHE A 239 15.38 12.94 3.33
C PHE A 239 15.97 12.36 2.04
N GLY A 240 15.22 12.42 0.93
CA GLY A 240 15.71 12.00 -0.40
C GLY A 240 16.79 12.92 -0.98
N ALA A 241 16.72 14.23 -0.71
CA ALA A 241 17.70 15.21 -1.18
C ALA A 241 19.08 15.06 -0.50
N LEU A 242 19.12 14.56 0.74
CA LEU A 242 20.35 14.38 1.50
C LEU A 242 21.12 13.11 1.08
N LEU A 243 20.41 12.07 0.61
CA LEU A 243 21.02 10.83 0.12
C LEU A 243 21.59 10.95 -1.30
N MET A 244 21.04 11.86 -2.12
CA MET A 244 21.50 12.09 -3.50
C MET A 244 22.72 13.03 -3.58
N LYS A 245 23.02 13.79 -2.53
CA LYS A 245 24.22 14.65 -2.47
C LYS A 245 25.51 13.87 -2.19
N ALA A 246 25.40 12.61 -1.75
CA ALA A 246 26.54 11.71 -1.48
C ALA A 246 27.02 10.92 -2.72
N ARG A 247 26.42 11.11 -3.91
CA ARG A 247 26.73 10.31 -5.12
C ARG A 247 27.28 11.08 -6.32
N GLY A 248 27.71 12.33 -6.13
CA GLY A 248 28.75 12.95 -6.96
C GLY A 248 28.49 13.03 -8.48
N ARG A 249 27.24 13.11 -8.95
CA ARG A 249 26.91 13.61 -10.30
C ARG A 249 25.60 14.39 -10.25
N GLY A 250 25.71 15.71 -10.42
CA GLY A 250 24.57 16.60 -10.53
C GLY A 250 23.97 16.56 -11.93
N THR A 251 22.79 15.96 -12.06
CA THR A 251 21.75 16.40 -13.00
C THR A 251 20.41 16.21 -12.30
N GLY A 252 19.66 17.31 -12.18
CA GLY A 252 18.44 17.38 -11.40
C GLY A 252 17.27 16.71 -12.09
N TYR A 253 16.76 15.63 -11.50
CA TYR A 253 15.39 15.16 -11.71
C TYR A 253 14.70 15.11 -10.35
N ALA A 254 13.67 15.94 -10.19
CA ALA A 254 12.76 15.85 -9.05
C ALA A 254 11.95 14.55 -9.21
N LEU A 255 12.19 13.58 -8.31
CA LEU A 255 11.46 12.31 -8.25
C LEU A 255 10.06 12.54 -7.68
N ASN A 256 9.18 13.12 -8.48
CA ASN A 256 7.76 13.20 -8.19
C ASN A 256 7.06 12.09 -9.00
N GLY A 257 6.42 11.14 -8.33
CA GLY A 257 5.36 10.32 -8.96
C GLY A 257 5.75 8.96 -9.53
N TRP A 258 6.66 8.21 -8.89
CA TRP A 258 6.89 6.82 -9.29
C TRP A 258 5.68 5.96 -8.88
N SER A 259 5.10 5.30 -9.86
CA SER A 259 4.02 4.35 -9.69
C SER A 259 4.53 3.07 -9.02
N ARG A 260 3.67 2.42 -8.22
CA ARG A 260 4.01 1.31 -7.32
C ARG A 260 4.71 0.11 -8.00
N TRP A 261 4.58 -0.04 -9.31
CA TRP A 261 5.21 -1.12 -10.06
C TRP A 261 6.63 -0.76 -10.54
N GLU A 262 6.94 0.53 -10.75
CA GLU A 262 8.28 1.01 -11.13
C GLU A 262 9.29 0.77 -9.99
N LEU A 263 8.83 0.93 -8.74
CA LEU A 263 9.62 0.61 -7.55
C LEU A 263 9.89 -0.90 -7.41
N CYS A 264 8.97 -1.76 -7.84
CA CYS A 264 9.18 -3.22 -7.83
C CYS A 264 10.09 -3.69 -8.96
N PHE A 265 9.99 -3.09 -10.15
CA PHE A 265 10.82 -3.43 -11.30
C PHE A 265 12.29 -3.00 -11.11
N MET A 266 12.51 -1.79 -10.58
CA MET A 266 13.86 -1.25 -10.34
C MET A 266 14.61 -1.96 -9.21
N ARG A 267 13.91 -2.53 -8.23
CA ARG A 267 14.54 -3.31 -7.14
C ARG A 267 15.10 -4.66 -7.60
N ALA A 268 14.77 -5.09 -8.81
CA ALA A 268 15.28 -6.31 -9.43
C ALA A 268 16.42 -6.05 -10.44
N ALA A 269 16.81 -4.79 -10.69
CA ALA A 269 17.89 -4.45 -11.60
C ALA A 269 19.26 -4.39 -10.86
N PRO A 270 20.33 -4.99 -11.39
CA PRO A 270 21.65 -4.96 -10.74
C PRO A 270 22.26 -3.54 -10.78
N SER A 271 23.00 -3.21 -9.72
CA SER A 271 23.78 -1.97 -9.61
C SER A 271 24.87 -1.92 -10.68
N ALA A 272 24.88 -0.88 -11.50
CA ALA A 272 25.93 -0.65 -12.49
C ALA A 272 27.29 -0.36 -11.82
N SER A 273 28.30 -1.15 -12.15
CA SER A 273 29.71 -0.78 -12.03
C SER A 273 30.44 -1.20 -13.32
N ASP A 274 30.90 -0.17 -14.04
CA ASP A 274 32.00 -0.02 -14.98
C ASP A 274 32.30 -1.05 -16.10
N HIS A 275 32.27 -0.49 -17.32
CA HIS A 275 32.97 -0.81 -18.59
C HIS A 275 32.72 -2.15 -19.33
N ALA A 276 31.89 -2.09 -20.39
CA ALA A 276 32.17 -2.45 -21.82
C ALA A 276 30.87 -2.84 -22.58
N PRO A 277 30.76 -2.61 -23.91
CA PRO A 277 29.53 -2.80 -24.66
C PRO A 277 29.41 -4.26 -25.13
N SER A 278 28.42 -4.99 -24.61
CA SER A 278 27.95 -6.22 -25.26
C SER A 278 26.49 -6.46 -24.92
N SER A 279 25.69 -6.61 -25.97
CA SER A 279 24.27 -6.90 -26.00
C SER A 279 23.98 -8.27 -25.39
N THR A 280 23.91 -8.35 -24.06
CA THR A 280 23.31 -9.48 -23.35
C THR A 280 22.81 -9.02 -21.98
N ILE A 281 21.49 -8.76 -21.87
CA ILE A 281 20.85 -8.53 -20.58
C ILE A 281 20.70 -9.90 -19.89
N LYS A 282 21.65 -10.26 -19.02
CA LYS A 282 21.50 -11.42 -18.12
C LYS A 282 20.52 -11.07 -17.01
N LEU A 283 19.29 -11.58 -17.10
CA LEU A 283 18.37 -11.66 -15.96
C LEU A 283 18.77 -12.87 -15.09
N MET A 284 19.48 -12.62 -13.99
CA MET A 284 19.67 -13.63 -12.94
C MET A 284 18.50 -13.64 -11.96
N ALA A 285 18.08 -14.84 -11.57
CA ALA A 285 16.99 -15.09 -10.65
C ALA A 285 17.23 -14.44 -9.26
N PRO A 286 16.23 -13.80 -8.64
CA PRO A 286 16.37 -13.32 -7.27
C PRO A 286 16.39 -14.48 -6.29
N CYS A 287 17.47 -14.58 -5.52
CA CYS A 287 17.60 -15.47 -4.38
C CYS A 287 16.54 -15.10 -3.34
N TRP A 288 15.66 -16.04 -3.01
CA TRP A 288 14.60 -15.85 -2.01
C TRP A 288 15.24 -15.78 -0.61
N CYS A 289 15.34 -14.58 -0.04
CA CYS A 289 15.50 -14.44 1.41
C CYS A 289 14.15 -14.72 2.07
N ARG A 290 14.11 -15.87 2.74
CA ARG A 290 13.11 -16.33 3.70
C ARG A 290 13.00 -15.32 4.86
N CYS A 291 11.82 -14.75 5.08
CA CYS A 291 11.30 -14.21 6.34
C CYS A 291 9.76 -14.15 6.26
#